data_AF-A0A2D5UJR7-F1
#
_entry.id   AF-A0A2D5UJR7-F1
#
_cell.length_a   1.000
_cell.length_b   1.000
_cell.length_c   1.000
_cell.angle_alpha   90.00
_cell.angle_beta   90.00
_cell.angle_gamma   90.00
#
_symmetry.space_group_name_H-M   'P 1'
#
loop_
_entity.id
_entity.type
_entity.pdbx_description
1 polymer ?
#
loop_
_entity_poly.entity_id
_entity_poly.type
_entity_poly.pdbx_seq_one_letter_code
_entity_poly.pdbx_strand_id
1 'polypeptide(L)'
;MLNYSSSIVQLGNTALGGKNPIRIQSMTTTKTMDTERTVAQVRELVLAGCDFVRITTRNSKEAENLKNIKHELQKAGVEVPLIADVHFNPRVAETAAQFVEKVRINPGNYIDKEREGKANQEYDDNDVLEGITKQLSPLIKICKQFGTAIRIGVNHGSLSERILVKYGNTALGMVESIVEFVQVCNRLDFHSLVLSLKASNVITMIEVNILLVERLSKIGSSYPIHLGVTEAGSGEEGRIKSVAGIGYLLAHGIGDTIRVSLAEDPLEEIPVAQKLVDIFGQRKDITNKIKPETFHFPKSRFSIKPPVVLTSGYSSFSDLSVDKYENTHPIPKQSSHSERSEACLPNRQESKFDTFLIQKFSYKGLSYDDLVVTAAVEVSTVLLDQETDGIWIQNPDATSYDNIAKLALSILQVLGLRISKTEYVACPTCGRSEINVIKQLENIKERTSNLPGLKIAVMGCAVNGPGEMDDSHYGCVGTGKGMVNIYKGSNVVQRNVHQELATDSIIKLIKENGY
;
A
#
# COMPACT_ATOMS: atom_id res chain seq x y z
N MET A 1 7.51 -20.04 -6.78
CA MET A 1 6.16 -19.50 -6.49
C MET A 1 5.72 -20.06 -5.16
N LEU A 2 5.35 -19.19 -4.23
CA LEU A 2 4.74 -19.59 -2.97
C LEU A 2 3.33 -20.12 -3.28
N ASN A 3 3.07 -21.41 -3.05
CA ASN A 3 1.73 -21.98 -3.17
C ASN A 3 0.90 -21.62 -1.92
N TYR A 4 0.56 -20.34 -1.77
CA TYR A 4 -0.29 -19.88 -0.67
C TYR A 4 -1.76 -20.02 -1.04
N SER A 5 -2.48 -20.86 -0.28
CA SER A 5 -3.94 -20.99 -0.38
C SER A 5 -4.56 -20.59 0.94
N SER A 6 -5.17 -19.41 0.98
CA SER A 6 -5.88 -18.88 2.14
C SER A 6 -7.10 -19.75 2.51
N SER A 7 -7.47 -19.75 3.78
CA SER A 7 -8.80 -20.24 4.22
C SER A 7 -9.91 -19.33 3.68
N ILE A 8 -11.16 -19.80 3.76
CA ILE A 8 -12.33 -19.02 3.36
C ILE A 8 -12.94 -18.37 4.60
N VAL A 9 -13.17 -17.06 4.52
CA VAL A 9 -13.89 -16.28 5.52
C VAL A 9 -15.16 -15.72 4.89
N GLN A 10 -16.30 -15.98 5.53
CA GLN A 10 -17.60 -15.47 5.09
C GLN A 10 -17.85 -14.07 5.66
N LEU A 11 -18.16 -13.09 4.80
CA LEU A 11 -18.51 -11.72 5.17
C LEU A 11 -19.92 -11.43 4.65
N GLY A 12 -20.94 -11.58 5.51
CA GLY A 12 -22.34 -11.55 5.08
C GLY A 12 -22.59 -12.61 4.00
N ASN A 13 -23.06 -12.19 2.83
CA ASN A 13 -23.30 -13.08 1.69
C ASN A 13 -22.07 -13.30 0.78
N THR A 14 -20.91 -12.71 1.11
CA THR A 14 -19.73 -12.72 0.25
C THR A 14 -18.58 -13.53 0.86
N ALA A 15 -18.11 -14.54 0.14
CA ALA A 15 -16.93 -15.32 0.52
C ALA A 15 -15.62 -14.60 0.12
N LEU A 16 -14.64 -14.64 1.01
CA LEU A 16 -13.29 -14.11 0.85
C LEU A 16 -12.25 -15.21 1.05
N GLY A 17 -11.24 -15.29 0.19
CA GLY A 17 -10.14 -16.26 0.29
C GLY A 17 -10.38 -17.56 -0.49
N GLY A 18 -9.47 -18.53 -0.34
CA GLY A 18 -9.52 -19.80 -1.05
C GLY A 18 -9.39 -19.62 -2.57
N LYS A 19 -10.38 -20.07 -3.33
CA LYS A 19 -10.43 -19.88 -4.80
C LYS A 19 -11.41 -18.78 -5.24
N ASN A 20 -11.95 -18.02 -4.28
CA ASN A 20 -12.89 -16.94 -4.60
C ASN A 20 -12.17 -15.79 -5.32
N PRO A 21 -12.93 -14.98 -6.10
CA PRO A 21 -12.40 -13.78 -6.74
C PRO A 21 -11.74 -12.83 -5.74
N ILE A 22 -10.71 -12.12 -6.20
CA ILE A 22 -10.10 -11.03 -5.42
C ILE A 22 -11.14 -9.93 -5.23
N ARG A 23 -11.33 -9.49 -3.98
CA ARG A 23 -12.37 -8.51 -3.62
C ARG A 23 -11.83 -7.08 -3.54
N ILE A 24 -12.55 -6.12 -4.11
CA ILE A 24 -12.24 -4.70 -4.07
C ILE A 24 -12.82 -4.08 -2.79
N GLN A 25 -12.00 -3.30 -2.08
CA GLN A 25 -12.46 -2.49 -0.95
C GLN A 25 -12.09 -1.03 -1.15
N SER A 26 -12.95 -0.17 -0.61
CA SER A 26 -12.65 1.24 -0.40
C SER A 26 -13.09 1.67 1.00
N MET A 27 -12.91 2.94 1.32
CA MET A 27 -13.21 3.50 2.63
C MET A 27 -13.90 4.85 2.50
N THR A 28 -14.94 5.05 3.31
CA THR A 28 -15.66 6.33 3.33
C THR A 28 -14.79 7.45 3.89
N THR A 29 -15.02 8.65 3.36
CA THR A 29 -14.39 9.91 3.80
C THR A 29 -15.32 10.77 4.63
N THR A 30 -16.61 10.44 4.63
CA THR A 30 -17.63 11.08 5.46
C THR A 30 -17.39 10.87 6.96
N LYS A 31 -17.92 11.77 7.78
CA LYS A 31 -17.97 11.57 9.23
C LYS A 31 -19.06 10.55 9.53
N THR A 32 -18.74 9.48 10.26
CA THR A 32 -19.66 8.36 10.53
C THR A 32 -20.95 8.77 11.24
N MET A 33 -20.96 9.90 11.95
CA MET A 33 -22.18 10.44 12.58
C MET A 33 -23.15 11.08 11.58
N ASP A 34 -22.70 11.39 10.37
CA ASP A 34 -23.53 11.85 9.26
C ASP A 34 -24.02 10.62 8.49
N THR A 35 -25.10 10.01 9.00
CA THR A 35 -25.66 8.77 8.46
C THR A 35 -26.07 8.91 7.00
N GLU A 36 -26.80 9.98 6.66
CA GLU A 36 -27.32 10.20 5.30
C GLU A 36 -26.18 10.29 4.29
N ARG A 37 -25.17 11.12 4.56
CA ARG A 37 -24.04 11.29 3.65
C ARG A 37 -23.19 10.02 3.56
N THR A 38 -23.02 9.30 4.67
CA THR A 38 -22.28 8.04 4.68
C THR A 38 -23.00 6.96 3.88
N VAL A 39 -24.32 6.85 4.01
CA VAL A 39 -25.15 5.93 3.21
C VAL A 39 -25.06 6.28 1.72
N ALA A 40 -25.14 7.57 1.36
CA ALA A 40 -24.98 8.02 -0.02
C ALA A 40 -23.62 7.61 -0.61
N GLN A 41 -22.52 7.88 0.09
CA GLN A 41 -21.18 7.53 -0.38
C GLN A 41 -20.96 6.01 -0.44
N VAL A 42 -21.50 5.24 0.51
CA VAL A 42 -21.46 3.77 0.44
C VAL A 42 -22.15 3.28 -0.84
N ARG A 43 -23.31 3.85 -1.20
CA ARG A 43 -24.04 3.49 -2.43
C ARG A 43 -23.23 3.81 -3.68
N GLU A 44 -22.60 4.98 -3.74
CA GLU A 44 -21.73 5.36 -4.85
C GLU A 44 -20.57 4.38 -5.02
N LEU A 45 -19.91 3.99 -3.92
CA LEU A 45 -18.82 3.02 -3.95
C LEU A 45 -19.29 1.63 -4.43
N VAL A 46 -20.45 1.16 -3.95
CA VAL A 46 -21.02 -0.12 -4.39
C VAL A 46 -21.36 -0.09 -5.88
N LEU A 47 -22.00 0.99 -6.35
CA LEU A 47 -22.33 1.18 -7.77
C LEU A 47 -21.08 1.23 -8.65
N ALA A 48 -19.96 1.74 -8.15
CA ALA A 48 -18.68 1.76 -8.84
C ALA A 48 -17.99 0.38 -8.90
N GLY A 49 -18.43 -0.61 -8.12
CA GLY A 49 -17.85 -1.97 -8.10
C GLY A 49 -17.12 -2.36 -6.80
N CYS A 50 -17.35 -1.64 -5.69
CA CYS A 50 -16.76 -1.98 -4.40
C CYS A 50 -17.46 -3.19 -3.75
N ASP A 51 -16.72 -4.27 -3.45
CA ASP A 51 -17.27 -5.45 -2.77
C ASP A 51 -17.47 -5.23 -1.26
N PHE A 52 -16.56 -4.50 -0.59
CA PHE A 52 -16.66 -4.19 0.84
C PHE A 52 -16.35 -2.73 1.15
N VAL A 53 -17.21 -2.09 1.95
CA VAL A 53 -17.03 -0.68 2.31
C VAL A 53 -16.60 -0.53 3.76
N ARG A 54 -15.47 0.15 3.95
CA ARG A 54 -14.92 0.44 5.27
C ARG A 54 -15.36 1.81 5.78
N ILE A 55 -15.74 1.90 7.05
CA ILE A 55 -16.22 3.11 7.71
C ILE A 55 -15.36 3.38 8.95
N THR A 56 -14.94 4.62 9.13
CA THR A 56 -14.18 5.05 10.33
C THR A 56 -15.02 4.82 11.59
N THR A 57 -14.42 4.30 12.68
CA THR A 57 -15.15 4.14 13.94
C THR A 57 -14.24 4.44 15.14
N ARG A 58 -14.26 5.69 15.61
CA ARG A 58 -13.33 6.22 16.63
C ARG A 58 -13.82 6.04 18.07
N ASN A 59 -15.12 6.05 18.28
CA ASN A 59 -15.73 6.06 19.61
C ASN A 59 -17.05 5.28 19.61
N SER A 60 -17.60 5.03 20.81
CA SER A 60 -18.81 4.22 20.97
C SER A 60 -20.03 4.79 20.24
N LYS A 61 -20.17 6.12 20.15
CA LYS A 61 -21.29 6.74 19.41
C LYS A 61 -21.20 6.44 17.91
N GLU A 62 -20.00 6.55 17.33
CA GLU A 62 -19.77 6.18 15.93
C GLU A 62 -20.02 4.67 15.72
N ALA A 63 -19.64 3.81 16.67
CA ALA A 63 -19.88 2.37 16.59
C ALA A 63 -21.37 2.01 16.65
N GLU A 64 -22.13 2.65 17.54
CA GLU A 64 -23.58 2.48 17.63
C GLU A 64 -24.28 2.97 16.36
N ASN A 65 -23.79 4.07 15.76
CA ASN A 65 -24.39 4.62 14.54
C ASN A 65 -24.24 3.70 13.31
N LEU A 66 -23.30 2.75 13.33
CA LEU A 66 -23.19 1.74 12.27
C LEU A 66 -24.48 0.93 12.11
N LYS A 67 -25.25 0.73 13.19
CA LYS A 67 -26.57 0.11 13.13
C LYS A 67 -27.54 0.91 12.26
N ASN A 68 -27.55 2.22 12.39
CA ASN A 68 -28.43 3.12 11.62
C ASN A 68 -28.01 3.15 10.14
N ILE A 69 -26.71 3.24 9.87
CA ILE A 69 -26.16 3.20 8.50
C ILE A 69 -26.56 1.88 7.82
N LYS A 70 -26.37 0.74 8.50
CA LYS A 70 -26.76 -0.57 7.98
C LYS A 70 -28.25 -0.67 7.73
N HIS A 71 -29.08 -0.17 8.64
CA HIS A 71 -30.53 -0.16 8.49
C HIS A 71 -30.99 0.62 7.24
N GLU A 72 -30.45 1.83 7.04
CA GLU A 72 -30.80 2.65 5.88
C GLU A 72 -30.32 2.03 4.54
N LEU A 73 -29.13 1.39 4.54
CA LEU A 73 -28.66 0.64 3.36
C LEU A 73 -29.58 -0.55 3.03
N GLN A 74 -29.99 -1.32 4.04
CA GLN A 74 -30.93 -2.43 3.86
C GLN A 74 -32.29 -1.95 3.34
N LYS A 75 -32.81 -0.85 3.90
CA LYS A 75 -34.06 -0.22 3.45
C LYS A 75 -33.96 0.26 1.99
N ALA A 76 -32.77 0.70 1.57
CA ALA A 76 -32.48 1.07 0.19
C ALA A 76 -32.20 -0.13 -0.74
N GLY A 77 -32.27 -1.37 -0.24
CA GLY A 77 -32.00 -2.59 -1.02
C GLY A 77 -30.51 -2.80 -1.36
N VAL A 78 -29.60 -2.18 -0.60
CA VAL A 78 -28.16 -2.22 -0.84
C VAL A 78 -27.53 -3.23 0.11
N GLU A 79 -27.20 -4.40 -0.39
CA GLU A 79 -26.50 -5.45 0.36
C GLU A 79 -25.00 -5.38 0.11
N VAL A 80 -24.26 -4.81 1.07
CA VAL A 80 -22.79 -4.77 1.04
C VAL A 80 -22.24 -5.05 2.45
N PRO A 81 -21.22 -5.92 2.61
CA PRO A 81 -20.56 -6.09 3.89
C PRO A 81 -19.86 -4.80 4.32
N LEU A 82 -20.19 -4.35 5.53
CA LEU A 82 -19.58 -3.19 6.15
C LEU A 82 -18.38 -3.59 7.02
N ILE A 83 -17.37 -2.72 7.03
CA ILE A 83 -16.16 -2.93 7.82
C ILE A 83 -15.97 -1.75 8.78
N ALA A 84 -15.97 -1.99 10.08
CA ALA A 84 -15.65 -0.96 11.07
C ALA A 84 -14.13 -0.80 11.21
N ASP A 85 -13.61 0.41 11.03
CA ASP A 85 -12.18 0.71 11.14
C ASP A 85 -11.86 1.29 12.51
N VAL A 86 -11.57 0.40 13.47
CA VAL A 86 -11.41 0.73 14.88
C VAL A 86 -9.95 0.99 15.23
N HIS A 87 -9.71 2.02 16.03
CA HIS A 87 -8.38 2.38 16.55
C HIS A 87 -8.47 2.68 18.07
N PHE A 88 -7.38 2.40 18.80
CA PHE A 88 -7.11 2.76 20.20
C PHE A 88 -7.97 2.11 21.30
N ASN A 89 -9.24 1.77 21.04
CA ASN A 89 -10.16 1.34 22.08
C ASN A 89 -10.82 -0.02 21.77
N PRO A 90 -10.47 -1.09 22.52
CA PRO A 90 -11.09 -2.41 22.38
C PRO A 90 -12.62 -2.42 22.49
N ARG A 91 -13.21 -1.61 23.40
CA ARG A 91 -14.67 -1.54 23.58
C ARG A 91 -15.41 -1.05 22.35
N VAL A 92 -14.77 -0.18 21.56
CA VAL A 92 -15.36 0.31 20.30
C VAL A 92 -15.47 -0.82 19.29
N ALA A 93 -14.49 -1.74 19.24
CA ALA A 93 -14.56 -2.92 18.39
C ALA A 93 -15.63 -3.90 18.86
N GLU A 94 -15.77 -4.09 20.17
CA GLU A 94 -16.82 -4.92 20.78
C GLU A 94 -18.22 -4.42 20.44
N THR A 95 -18.46 -3.10 20.51
CA THR A 95 -19.73 -2.50 20.09
C THR A 95 -19.95 -2.64 18.58
N ALA A 96 -18.96 -2.27 17.77
CA ALA A 96 -19.08 -2.29 16.31
C ALA A 96 -19.33 -3.71 15.78
N ALA A 97 -18.68 -4.72 16.37
CA ALA A 97 -18.78 -6.11 15.95
C ALA A 97 -20.20 -6.68 16.04
N GLN A 98 -21.11 -6.05 16.78
CA GLN A 98 -22.51 -6.47 16.85
C GLN A 98 -23.32 -6.04 15.62
N PHE A 99 -22.81 -5.10 14.82
CA PHE A 99 -23.56 -4.46 13.74
C PHE A 99 -22.98 -4.71 12.34
N VAL A 100 -21.66 -4.92 12.23
CA VAL A 100 -20.97 -5.07 10.94
C VAL A 100 -20.44 -6.49 10.71
N GLU A 101 -20.16 -6.82 9.45
CA GLU A 101 -19.65 -8.14 9.05
C GLU A 101 -18.16 -8.32 9.37
N LYS A 102 -17.41 -7.22 9.50
CA LYS A 102 -15.98 -7.27 9.84
C LYS A 102 -15.53 -6.07 10.66
N VAL A 103 -14.70 -6.30 11.66
CA VAL A 103 -13.98 -5.23 12.38
C VAL A 103 -12.51 -5.27 12.00
N ARG A 104 -11.90 -4.11 11.68
CA ARG A 104 -10.44 -3.98 11.61
C ARG A 104 -9.93 -3.50 12.95
N ILE A 105 -8.95 -4.22 13.48
CA ILE A 105 -8.19 -3.85 14.67
C ILE A 105 -6.71 -3.66 14.36
N ASN A 106 -6.03 -2.92 15.22
CA ASN A 106 -4.57 -2.85 15.27
C ASN A 106 -4.09 -3.59 16.54
N PRO A 107 -3.19 -4.59 16.41
CA PRO A 107 -2.54 -5.29 17.52
C PRO A 107 -2.12 -4.42 18.70
N GLY A 108 -1.51 -3.25 18.44
CA GLY A 108 -0.98 -2.39 19.51
C GLY A 108 -2.02 -1.94 20.55
N ASN A 109 -3.32 -1.99 20.23
CA ASN A 109 -4.38 -1.59 21.16
C ASN A 109 -4.78 -2.67 22.18
N TYR A 110 -4.29 -3.90 22.01
CA TYR A 110 -4.65 -5.07 22.83
C TYR A 110 -3.46 -5.58 23.65
N ILE A 111 -2.44 -4.74 23.80
CA ILE A 111 -1.26 -5.00 24.63
C ILE A 111 -1.42 -4.19 25.92
N ASP A 112 -1.00 -4.77 27.04
CA ASP A 112 -1.10 -4.14 28.34
C ASP A 112 -0.10 -2.98 28.49
N LYS A 113 -0.62 -1.76 28.63
CA LYS A 113 0.19 -0.53 28.74
C LYS A 113 1.00 -0.46 30.03
N GLU A 114 0.63 -1.21 31.07
CA GLU A 114 1.44 -1.28 32.31
C GLU A 114 2.78 -2.00 32.09
N ARG A 115 2.93 -2.71 30.98
CA ARG A 115 4.18 -3.36 30.55
C ARG A 115 4.97 -2.53 29.53
N GLU A 116 4.41 -1.43 29.01
CA GLU A 116 5.11 -0.45 28.15
C GLU A 116 6.02 0.44 29.03
N GLY A 117 7.27 0.67 28.61
CA GLY A 117 8.26 1.44 29.38
C GLY A 117 9.25 0.64 30.25
N LYS A 118 9.23 -0.69 30.23
CA LYS A 118 10.32 -1.53 30.81
C LYS A 118 11.27 -2.03 29.73
N ALA A 119 11.94 -1.11 29.04
CA ALA A 119 12.79 -1.36 27.87
C ALA A 119 13.94 -2.38 28.07
N ASN A 120 14.23 -2.80 29.31
CA ASN A 120 15.33 -3.71 29.66
C ASN A 120 14.87 -5.04 30.30
N GLN A 121 13.58 -5.39 30.27
CA GLN A 121 13.13 -6.71 30.72
C GLN A 121 12.99 -7.67 29.54
N GLU A 122 13.61 -8.85 29.65
CA GLU A 122 13.23 -9.99 28.82
C GLU A 122 11.75 -10.30 29.09
N TYR A 123 10.93 -10.23 28.04
CA TYR A 123 9.54 -10.63 28.09
C TYR A 123 9.48 -12.13 27.82
N ASP A 124 8.90 -12.91 28.74
CA ASP A 124 8.51 -14.28 28.43
C ASP A 124 7.41 -14.27 27.37
N ASP A 125 7.63 -14.98 26.27
CA ASP A 125 6.68 -15.01 25.14
C ASP A 125 5.32 -15.59 25.58
N ASN A 126 5.29 -16.50 26.57
CA ASN A 126 4.02 -17.01 27.10
C ASN A 126 3.23 -15.94 27.87
N ASP A 127 3.89 -15.17 28.74
CA ASP A 127 3.28 -14.07 29.48
C ASP A 127 2.71 -12.99 28.55
N VAL A 128 3.37 -12.74 27.42
CA VAL A 128 2.87 -11.81 26.39
C VAL A 128 1.60 -12.35 25.76
N LEU A 129 1.61 -13.62 25.33
CA LEU A 129 0.44 -14.24 24.70
C LEU A 129 -0.75 -14.35 25.66
N GLU A 130 -0.52 -14.57 26.95
CA GLU A 130 -1.58 -14.58 27.97
C GLU A 130 -2.20 -13.19 28.14
N GLY A 131 -1.37 -12.14 28.16
CA GLY A 131 -1.83 -10.75 28.19
C GLY A 131 -2.71 -10.39 26.99
N ILE A 132 -2.26 -10.74 25.78
CA ILE A 132 -3.04 -10.54 24.54
C ILE A 132 -4.35 -11.35 24.62
N THR A 133 -4.28 -12.60 25.08
CA THR A 133 -5.46 -13.49 25.23
C THR A 133 -6.51 -12.85 26.13
N LYS A 134 -6.11 -12.31 27.28
CA LYS A 134 -7.02 -11.63 28.22
C LYS A 134 -7.73 -10.44 27.58
N GLN A 135 -6.99 -9.60 26.84
CA GLN A 135 -7.52 -8.39 26.22
C GLN A 135 -8.38 -8.68 24.98
N LEU A 136 -8.04 -9.70 24.19
CA LEU A 136 -8.72 -10.03 22.93
C LEU A 136 -9.95 -10.92 23.14
N SER A 137 -9.98 -11.71 24.21
CA SER A 137 -11.06 -12.65 24.52
C SER A 137 -12.48 -12.06 24.48
N PRO A 138 -12.77 -10.87 25.06
CA PRO A 138 -14.10 -10.26 24.99
C PRO A 138 -14.57 -10.02 23.55
N LEU A 139 -13.69 -9.47 22.71
CA LEU A 139 -14.00 -9.24 21.29
C LEU A 139 -14.24 -10.56 20.56
N ILE A 140 -13.42 -11.59 20.80
CA ILE A 140 -13.58 -12.90 20.15
C ILE A 140 -14.92 -13.54 20.50
N LYS A 141 -15.36 -13.45 21.75
CA LYS A 141 -16.68 -13.96 22.18
C LYS A 141 -17.82 -13.29 21.41
N ILE A 142 -17.77 -11.95 21.29
CA ILE A 142 -18.77 -11.19 20.52
C ILE A 142 -18.70 -11.56 19.05
N CYS A 143 -17.51 -11.63 18.47
CA CYS A 143 -17.33 -11.99 17.06
C CYS A 143 -17.88 -13.39 16.75
N LYS A 144 -17.65 -14.38 17.63
CA LYS A 144 -18.26 -15.72 17.53
C LYS A 144 -19.79 -15.66 17.61
N GLN A 145 -20.34 -14.86 18.53
CA GLN A 145 -21.78 -14.72 18.71
C GLN A 145 -22.49 -14.10 17.49
N PHE A 146 -21.89 -13.09 16.87
CA PHE A 146 -22.50 -12.33 15.78
C PHE A 146 -22.02 -12.75 14.38
N GLY A 147 -21.10 -13.73 14.29
CA GLY A 147 -20.53 -14.17 13.01
C GLY A 147 -19.60 -13.14 12.36
N THR A 148 -19.04 -12.22 13.16
CA THR A 148 -18.24 -11.10 12.68
C THR A 148 -16.79 -11.51 12.49
N ALA A 149 -16.21 -11.20 11.34
CA ALA A 149 -14.79 -11.44 11.09
C ALA A 149 -13.91 -10.35 11.69
N ILE A 150 -12.63 -10.69 11.95
CA ILE A 150 -11.64 -9.73 12.42
C ILE A 150 -10.56 -9.57 11.34
N ARG A 151 -10.28 -8.33 10.93
CA ARG A 151 -9.04 -7.99 10.24
C ARG A 151 -7.99 -7.52 11.24
N ILE A 152 -6.93 -8.31 11.42
CA ILE A 152 -5.75 -7.89 12.18
C ILE A 152 -4.82 -7.15 11.21
N GLY A 153 -4.67 -5.83 11.40
CA GLY A 153 -3.92 -5.01 10.46
C GLY A 153 -2.85 -4.16 11.12
N VAL A 154 -1.59 -4.40 10.72
CA VAL A 154 -0.42 -3.64 11.16
C VAL A 154 0.08 -2.77 10.02
N ASN A 155 0.35 -1.50 10.32
CA ASN A 155 1.07 -0.61 9.43
C ASN A 155 2.49 -0.40 9.95
N HIS A 156 3.44 -0.16 9.05
CA HIS A 156 4.86 0.08 9.38
C HIS A 156 5.04 1.15 10.47
N GLY A 157 4.30 2.26 10.40
CA GLY A 157 4.38 3.34 11.40
C GLY A 157 3.65 3.09 12.72
N SER A 158 3.18 1.86 13.01
CA SER A 158 2.26 1.59 14.12
C SER A 158 2.60 0.36 14.98
N LEU A 159 3.87 -0.06 14.95
CA LEU A 159 4.36 -1.15 15.81
C LEU A 159 4.35 -0.76 17.29
N SER A 160 4.10 -1.73 18.15
CA SER A 160 4.18 -1.54 19.59
C SER A 160 5.63 -1.39 20.05
N GLU A 161 5.85 -0.70 21.17
CA GLU A 161 7.18 -0.47 21.73
C GLU A 161 7.94 -1.79 21.94
N ARG A 162 7.28 -2.84 22.46
CA ARG A 162 7.89 -4.16 22.66
C ARG A 162 8.42 -4.76 21.36
N ILE A 163 7.65 -4.66 20.28
CA ILE A 163 8.06 -5.19 18.97
C ILE A 163 9.23 -4.37 18.43
N LEU A 164 9.20 -3.04 18.57
CA LEU A 164 10.30 -2.16 18.17
C LEU A 164 11.59 -2.45 18.95
N VAL A 165 11.51 -2.71 20.25
CA VAL A 165 12.69 -3.06 21.07
C VAL A 165 13.24 -4.44 20.69
N LYS A 166 12.37 -5.44 20.49
CA LYS A 166 12.80 -6.83 20.22
C LYS A 166 13.29 -7.04 18.78
N TYR A 167 12.64 -6.42 17.80
CA TYR A 167 12.86 -6.69 16.36
C TYR A 167 13.26 -5.47 15.55
N GLY A 168 13.23 -4.26 16.13
CA GLY A 168 13.34 -3.01 15.39
C GLY A 168 12.12 -2.72 14.53
N ASN A 169 12.17 -1.60 13.80
CA ASN A 169 11.21 -1.30 12.75
C ASN A 169 11.57 -2.06 11.47
N THR A 170 11.40 -3.39 11.51
CA THR A 170 11.82 -4.31 10.45
C THR A 170 10.63 -5.11 9.90
N ALA A 171 10.81 -5.69 8.70
CA ALA A 171 9.83 -6.59 8.11
C ALA A 171 9.44 -7.74 9.06
N LEU A 172 10.42 -8.32 9.75
CA LEU A 172 10.21 -9.36 10.75
C LEU A 172 9.38 -8.85 11.94
N GLY A 173 9.68 -7.67 12.47
CA GLY A 173 8.90 -7.06 13.56
C GLY A 173 7.43 -6.88 13.19
N MET A 174 7.15 -6.42 11.96
CA MET A 174 5.78 -6.31 11.46
C MET A 174 5.05 -7.67 11.40
N VAL A 175 5.73 -8.70 10.91
CA VAL A 175 5.16 -10.04 10.79
C VAL A 175 4.90 -10.66 12.16
N GLU A 176 5.86 -10.61 13.09
CA GLU A 176 5.68 -11.18 14.43
C GLU A 176 4.56 -10.48 15.21
N SER A 177 4.35 -9.18 15.00
CA SER A 177 3.21 -8.45 15.57
C SER A 177 1.84 -9.00 15.14
N ILE A 178 1.73 -9.61 13.95
CA ILE A 178 0.52 -10.32 13.51
C ILE A 178 0.51 -11.76 14.03
N VAL A 179 1.64 -12.46 13.98
CA VAL A 179 1.75 -13.88 14.31
C VAL A 179 1.34 -14.17 15.75
N GLU A 180 1.73 -13.32 16.70
CA GLU A 180 1.30 -13.45 18.10
C GLU A 180 -0.24 -13.44 18.24
N PHE A 181 -0.92 -12.55 17.49
CA PHE A 181 -2.38 -12.47 17.50
C PHE A 181 -3.02 -13.67 16.80
N VAL A 182 -2.41 -14.16 15.72
CA VAL A 182 -2.85 -15.39 15.06
C VAL A 182 -2.78 -16.59 16.01
N GLN A 183 -1.69 -16.72 16.78
CA GLN A 183 -1.54 -17.78 17.77
C GLN A 183 -2.60 -17.70 18.86
N VAL A 184 -2.89 -16.49 19.37
CA VAL A 184 -3.97 -16.28 20.35
C VAL A 184 -5.33 -16.64 19.77
N CYS A 185 -5.65 -16.22 18.55
CA CYS A 185 -6.92 -16.59 17.90
C CYS A 185 -7.03 -18.11 17.69
N ASN A 186 -5.94 -18.79 17.32
CA ASN A 186 -5.92 -20.26 17.22
C ASN A 186 -6.19 -20.93 18.59
N ARG A 187 -5.57 -20.44 19.67
CA ARG A 187 -5.83 -20.92 21.05
C ARG A 187 -7.29 -20.75 21.47
N LEU A 188 -7.92 -19.67 21.00
CA LEU A 188 -9.33 -19.36 21.25
C LEU A 188 -10.28 -19.99 20.23
N ASP A 189 -9.80 -20.85 19.33
CA ASP A 189 -10.58 -21.52 18.29
C ASP A 189 -11.37 -20.53 17.42
N PHE A 190 -10.73 -19.44 16.99
CA PHE A 190 -11.32 -18.39 16.16
C PHE A 190 -10.57 -18.25 14.84
N HIS A 191 -11.25 -18.59 13.74
CA HIS A 191 -10.65 -18.68 12.40
C HIS A 191 -11.20 -17.68 11.38
N SER A 192 -12.19 -16.84 11.75
CA SER A 192 -12.73 -15.79 10.88
C SER A 192 -11.80 -14.57 10.84
N LEU A 193 -10.57 -14.79 10.33
CA LEU A 193 -9.48 -13.82 10.33
C LEU A 193 -9.09 -13.37 8.92
N VAL A 194 -8.82 -12.07 8.79
CA VAL A 194 -8.17 -11.47 7.61
C VAL A 194 -6.91 -10.75 8.11
N LEU A 195 -5.80 -10.85 7.38
CA LEU A 195 -4.53 -10.26 7.80
C LEU A 195 -4.12 -9.14 6.85
N SER A 196 -3.45 -8.11 7.35
CA SER A 196 -2.87 -7.07 6.49
C SER A 196 -1.60 -6.47 7.08
N LEU A 197 -0.53 -6.47 6.29
CA LEU A 197 0.68 -5.70 6.54
C LEU A 197 0.83 -4.63 5.47
N LYS A 198 0.90 -3.38 5.89
CA LYS A 198 1.00 -2.24 4.97
C LYS A 198 2.21 -1.38 5.29
N ALA A 199 2.89 -0.94 4.25
CA ALA A 199 3.94 0.06 4.32
C ALA A 199 3.70 1.09 3.21
N SER A 200 4.27 2.28 3.39
CA SER A 200 4.27 3.33 2.36
C SER A 200 5.37 3.08 1.33
N ASN A 201 6.46 2.42 1.70
CA ASN A 201 7.47 1.94 0.77
C ASN A 201 6.99 0.65 0.07
N VAL A 202 7.06 0.61 -1.26
CA VAL A 202 6.59 -0.52 -2.09
C VAL A 202 7.39 -1.79 -1.82
N ILE A 203 8.71 -1.68 -1.72
CA ILE A 203 9.60 -2.82 -1.49
C ILE A 203 9.36 -3.42 -0.12
N THR A 204 9.27 -2.59 0.93
CA THR A 204 8.91 -3.05 2.27
C THR A 204 7.54 -3.73 2.28
N MET A 205 6.54 -3.17 1.59
CA MET A 205 5.20 -3.76 1.50
C MET A 205 5.22 -5.15 0.85
N ILE A 206 6.04 -5.35 -0.19
CA ILE A 206 6.23 -6.66 -0.83
C ILE A 206 6.92 -7.63 0.13
N GLU A 207 8.06 -7.23 0.70
CA GLU A 207 8.88 -8.06 1.59
C GLU A 207 8.07 -8.57 2.80
N VAL A 208 7.34 -7.69 3.47
CA VAL A 208 6.57 -8.07 4.67
C VAL A 208 5.44 -9.06 4.35
N ASN A 209 4.81 -8.96 3.18
CA ASN A 209 3.71 -9.87 2.81
C ASN A 209 4.23 -11.24 2.35
N ILE A 210 5.38 -11.29 1.68
CA ILE A 210 6.09 -12.56 1.38
C ILE A 210 6.48 -13.26 2.68
N LEU A 211 7.13 -12.53 3.60
CA LEU A 211 7.55 -13.07 4.88
C LEU A 211 6.36 -13.52 5.74
N LEU A 212 5.24 -12.79 5.71
CA LEU A 212 4.01 -13.19 6.38
C LEU A 212 3.51 -14.55 5.90
N VAL A 213 3.44 -14.75 4.58
CA VAL A 213 3.00 -16.01 3.97
C VAL A 213 3.89 -17.17 4.42
N GLU A 214 5.21 -17.01 4.35
CA GLU A 214 6.16 -18.02 4.81
C GLU A 214 5.98 -18.34 6.29
N ARG A 215 5.79 -17.31 7.12
CA ARG A 215 5.64 -17.45 8.56
C ARG A 215 4.33 -18.14 8.93
N LEU A 216 3.23 -17.82 8.25
CA LEU A 216 1.93 -18.49 8.39
C LEU A 216 2.03 -19.97 8.01
N SER A 217 2.67 -20.29 6.89
CA SER A 217 2.90 -21.67 6.48
C SER A 217 3.71 -22.46 7.51
N LYS A 218 4.75 -21.87 8.10
CA LYS A 218 5.57 -22.50 9.16
C LYS A 218 4.76 -22.85 10.42
N ILE A 219 3.74 -22.04 10.76
CA ILE A 219 2.86 -22.29 11.92
C ILE A 219 1.58 -23.04 11.56
N GLY A 220 1.48 -23.59 10.33
CA GLY A 220 0.31 -24.35 9.88
C GLY A 220 -0.97 -23.52 9.77
N SER A 221 -0.87 -22.21 9.60
CA SER A 221 -2.01 -21.30 9.47
C SER A 221 -2.10 -20.74 8.05
N SER A 222 -3.32 -20.43 7.61
CA SER A 222 -3.54 -19.80 6.30
C SER A 222 -4.82 -18.97 6.35
N TYR A 223 -4.73 -17.68 6.04
CA TYR A 223 -5.82 -16.71 6.21
C TYR A 223 -5.85 -15.73 5.03
N PRO A 224 -7.02 -15.20 4.67
CA PRO A 224 -7.09 -14.16 3.64
C PRO A 224 -6.17 -12.97 3.91
N ILE A 225 -5.44 -12.53 2.89
CA ILE A 225 -4.52 -11.38 2.95
C ILE A 225 -5.17 -10.18 2.26
N HIS A 226 -5.33 -9.08 3.01
CA HIS A 226 -5.74 -7.78 2.50
C HIS A 226 -4.50 -6.98 2.10
N LEU A 227 -4.37 -6.68 0.81
CA LEU A 227 -3.29 -5.88 0.25
C LEU A 227 -3.66 -4.39 0.13
N GLY A 228 -2.64 -3.56 0.19
CA GLY A 228 -2.71 -2.15 -0.16
C GLY A 228 -1.48 -1.41 0.32
N VAL A 229 -0.94 -0.53 -0.51
CA VAL A 229 0.09 0.42 -0.11
C VAL A 229 -0.59 1.51 0.72
N THR A 230 0.02 1.89 1.84
CA THR A 230 -0.48 3.00 2.66
C THR A 230 0.17 4.31 2.23
N GLU A 231 -0.51 5.42 2.44
CA GLU A 231 -0.03 6.77 2.17
C GLU A 231 0.58 6.94 0.75
N ALA A 232 -0.10 6.38 -0.25
CA ALA A 232 0.42 6.31 -1.62
C ALA A 232 0.52 7.69 -2.30
N GLY A 233 -0.14 8.72 -1.78
CA GLY A 233 -0.22 10.03 -2.42
C GLY A 233 -1.41 10.13 -3.38
N SER A 234 -1.28 10.98 -4.40
CA SER A 234 -2.33 11.28 -5.38
C SER A 234 -1.82 11.26 -6.82
N GLY A 235 -2.76 11.24 -7.77
CA GLY A 235 -2.54 11.28 -9.20
C GLY A 235 -1.88 10.01 -9.74
N GLU A 236 -1.13 10.18 -10.82
CA GLU A 236 -0.40 9.11 -11.48
C GLU A 236 0.60 8.41 -10.55
N GLU A 237 1.36 9.18 -9.75
CA GLU A 237 2.36 8.62 -8.83
C GLU A 237 1.73 7.70 -7.76
N GLY A 238 0.60 8.12 -7.17
CA GLY A 238 -0.11 7.30 -6.20
C GLY A 238 -0.70 6.02 -6.81
N ARG A 239 -1.13 6.08 -8.08
CA ARG A 239 -1.58 4.91 -8.85
C ARG A 239 -0.43 3.97 -9.11
N ILE A 240 0.67 4.45 -9.71
CA ILE A 240 1.90 3.66 -9.99
C ILE A 240 2.39 2.98 -8.71
N LYS A 241 2.52 3.73 -7.62
CA LYS A 241 2.98 3.22 -6.32
C LYS A 241 2.08 2.11 -5.79
N SER A 242 0.76 2.29 -5.87
CA SER A 242 -0.21 1.29 -5.42
C SER A 242 -0.18 0.02 -6.28
N VAL A 243 -0.20 0.16 -7.61
CA VAL A 243 -0.28 -0.99 -8.53
C VAL A 243 1.04 -1.76 -8.60
N ALA A 244 2.19 -1.10 -8.46
CA ALA A 244 3.49 -1.78 -8.41
C ALA A 244 3.56 -2.77 -7.23
N GLY A 245 3.17 -2.33 -6.03
CA GLY A 245 3.18 -3.20 -4.84
C GLY A 245 2.09 -4.26 -4.85
N ILE A 246 0.83 -3.85 -5.09
CA ILE A 246 -0.30 -4.77 -5.09
C ILE A 246 -0.19 -5.76 -6.25
N GLY A 247 0.08 -5.28 -7.46
CA GLY A 247 0.17 -6.10 -8.65
C GLY A 247 1.31 -7.12 -8.59
N TYR A 248 2.47 -6.75 -8.04
CA TYR A 248 3.56 -7.70 -7.80
C TYR A 248 3.12 -8.88 -6.93
N LEU A 249 2.50 -8.60 -5.79
CA LEU A 249 2.04 -9.64 -4.87
C LEU A 249 0.92 -10.50 -5.47
N LEU A 250 -0.03 -9.88 -6.18
CA LEU A 250 -1.09 -10.60 -6.89
C LEU A 250 -0.55 -11.50 -7.99
N ALA A 251 0.47 -11.06 -8.75
CA ALA A 251 1.15 -11.88 -9.75
C ALA A 251 1.79 -13.12 -9.12
N HIS A 252 2.24 -13.01 -7.88
CA HIS A 252 2.81 -14.10 -7.09
C HIS A 252 1.77 -14.93 -6.31
N GLY A 253 0.48 -14.70 -6.54
CA GLY A 253 -0.61 -15.45 -5.90
C GLY A 253 -0.89 -15.06 -4.45
N ILE A 254 -0.33 -13.93 -3.98
CA ILE A 254 -0.54 -13.41 -2.63
C ILE A 254 -1.59 -12.31 -2.70
N GLY A 255 -2.65 -12.43 -1.90
CA GLY A 255 -3.70 -11.43 -1.78
C GLY A 255 -5.09 -11.93 -2.19
N ASP A 256 -6.07 -11.69 -1.33
CA ASP A 256 -7.46 -12.13 -1.50
C ASP A 256 -8.42 -10.94 -1.60
N THR A 257 -7.96 -9.77 -1.17
CA THR A 257 -8.70 -8.52 -1.27
C THR A 257 -7.73 -7.35 -1.30
N ILE A 258 -8.10 -6.28 -2.01
CA ILE A 258 -7.22 -5.14 -2.24
C ILE A 258 -7.92 -3.84 -1.88
N ARG A 259 -7.12 -2.83 -1.53
CA ARG A 259 -7.54 -1.42 -1.53
C ARG A 259 -6.40 -0.56 -2.05
N VAL A 260 -6.67 0.15 -3.14
CA VAL A 260 -5.83 1.27 -3.62
C VAL A 260 -6.12 2.46 -2.69
N SER A 261 -5.12 3.06 -2.06
CA SER A 261 -5.34 4.11 -1.05
C SER A 261 -4.82 5.45 -1.56
N LEU A 262 -5.69 6.28 -2.13
CA LEU A 262 -5.33 7.56 -2.75
C LEU A 262 -5.73 8.74 -1.86
N ALA A 263 -4.92 9.79 -1.87
CA ALA A 263 -5.26 11.10 -1.33
C ALA A 263 -6.15 11.87 -2.33
N GLU A 264 -7.30 11.27 -2.66
CA GLU A 264 -8.30 11.72 -3.64
C GLU A 264 -9.71 11.35 -3.12
N ASP A 265 -10.75 11.52 -3.95
CA ASP A 265 -12.08 10.95 -3.70
C ASP A 265 -11.99 9.41 -3.68
N PRO A 266 -12.65 8.71 -2.74
CA PRO A 266 -12.60 7.24 -2.67
C PRO A 266 -13.15 6.54 -3.92
N LEU A 267 -13.98 7.19 -4.73
CA LEU A 267 -14.43 6.66 -6.02
C LEU A 267 -13.26 6.47 -7.00
N GLU A 268 -12.23 7.32 -6.92
CA GLU A 268 -11.02 7.22 -7.76
C GLU A 268 -10.17 5.98 -7.44
N GLU A 269 -10.36 5.37 -6.26
CA GLU A 269 -9.70 4.12 -5.88
C GLU A 269 -10.22 2.93 -6.72
N ILE A 270 -11.50 2.96 -7.12
CA ILE A 270 -12.21 1.80 -7.67
C ILE A 270 -11.75 1.43 -9.08
N PRO A 271 -11.66 2.35 -10.07
CA PRO A 271 -11.21 1.99 -11.42
C PRO A 271 -9.81 1.36 -11.44
N VAL A 272 -8.92 1.84 -10.56
CA VAL A 272 -7.55 1.32 -10.45
C VAL A 272 -7.54 -0.08 -9.86
N ALA A 273 -8.34 -0.31 -8.80
CA ALA A 273 -8.51 -1.63 -8.21
C ALA A 273 -9.17 -2.62 -9.18
N GLN A 274 -10.17 -2.17 -9.95
CA GLN A 274 -10.84 -2.99 -10.95
C GLN A 274 -9.87 -3.46 -12.02
N LYS A 275 -9.00 -2.58 -12.56
CA LYS A 275 -7.96 -2.98 -13.51
C LYS A 275 -7.04 -4.07 -12.95
N LEU A 276 -6.62 -3.96 -11.68
CA LEU A 276 -5.83 -5.02 -11.03
C LEU A 276 -6.60 -6.34 -10.93
N VAL A 277 -7.89 -6.29 -10.59
CA VAL A 277 -8.75 -7.49 -10.54
C VAL A 277 -9.05 -8.02 -11.95
N ASP A 278 -9.13 -7.19 -12.99
CA ASP A 278 -9.33 -7.69 -14.36
C ASP A 278 -8.10 -8.44 -14.87
N ILE A 279 -6.90 -7.96 -14.48
CA ILE A 279 -5.64 -8.64 -14.74
C ILE A 279 -5.61 -9.95 -13.92
N PHE A 280 -5.72 -9.89 -12.60
CA PHE A 280 -5.39 -11.01 -11.68
C PHE A 280 -6.57 -11.81 -11.12
N GLY A 281 -7.80 -11.32 -11.24
CA GLY A 281 -8.99 -11.70 -10.46
C GLY A 281 -9.48 -13.14 -10.61
N GLN A 282 -9.04 -13.84 -11.66
CA GLN A 282 -9.27 -15.28 -11.83
C GLN A 282 -8.10 -16.14 -11.32
N ARG A 283 -7.14 -15.56 -10.58
CA ARG A 283 -5.86 -16.19 -10.16
C ARG A 283 -5.17 -16.91 -11.32
N LYS A 284 -5.22 -16.30 -12.51
CA LYS A 284 -4.50 -16.83 -13.67
C LYS A 284 -3.01 -16.68 -13.40
N ASP A 285 -2.25 -17.70 -13.76
CA ASP A 285 -0.80 -17.65 -13.71
C ASP A 285 -0.28 -16.67 -14.77
N ILE A 286 -0.14 -15.40 -14.38
CA ILE A 286 0.21 -14.27 -15.26
C ILE A 286 1.71 -14.03 -15.29
N THR A 287 2.47 -14.44 -14.28
CA THR A 287 3.95 -14.36 -14.33
C THR A 287 4.49 -15.11 -15.54
N ASN A 288 3.87 -16.23 -15.90
CA ASN A 288 4.17 -16.99 -17.12
C ASN A 288 3.78 -16.28 -18.44
N LYS A 289 3.01 -15.18 -18.39
CA LYS A 289 2.57 -14.38 -19.54
C LYS A 289 3.36 -13.10 -19.73
N ILE A 290 3.96 -12.53 -18.67
CA ILE A 290 4.81 -11.34 -18.77
C ILE A 290 6.15 -11.76 -19.35
N LYS A 291 6.30 -11.58 -20.67
CA LYS A 291 7.52 -11.94 -21.41
C LYS A 291 8.02 -10.71 -22.18
N PRO A 292 8.74 -9.79 -21.51
CA PRO A 292 9.38 -8.71 -22.22
C PRO A 292 10.40 -9.26 -23.22
N GLU A 293 10.62 -8.52 -24.30
CA GLU A 293 11.71 -8.81 -25.23
C GLU A 293 13.03 -8.36 -24.58
N THR A 294 14.01 -9.26 -24.51
CA THR A 294 15.32 -8.96 -23.91
C THR A 294 16.33 -8.54 -24.97
N PHE A 295 16.99 -7.40 -24.72
CA PHE A 295 17.95 -6.80 -25.63
C PHE A 295 19.28 -6.49 -24.94
N HIS A 296 20.37 -6.55 -25.68
CA HIS A 296 21.67 -6.03 -25.24
C HIS A 296 21.98 -4.70 -25.92
N PHE A 297 22.36 -3.70 -25.14
CA PHE A 297 22.69 -2.36 -25.62
C PHE A 297 24.14 -1.99 -25.25
N PRO A 298 25.04 -1.67 -26.20
CA PRO A 298 26.46 -1.42 -25.89
C PRO A 298 26.71 -0.32 -24.85
N LYS A 299 27.55 -0.61 -23.83
CA LYS A 299 28.00 0.35 -22.80
C LYS A 299 29.06 1.32 -23.32
N SER A 300 29.81 0.93 -24.36
CA SER A 300 31.11 1.49 -24.78
C SER A 300 31.14 2.96 -25.22
N ARG A 301 30.06 3.73 -25.02
CA ARG A 301 29.98 5.16 -25.36
C ARG A 301 29.34 6.03 -24.28
N PHE A 302 28.92 5.48 -23.12
CA PHE A 302 28.10 6.22 -22.16
C PHE A 302 28.51 6.00 -20.72
N SER A 303 28.73 7.10 -19.98
CA SER A 303 28.84 7.08 -18.52
C SER A 303 27.45 7.21 -17.88
N ILE A 304 26.54 6.28 -18.19
CA ILE A 304 25.17 6.24 -17.64
C ILE A 304 25.09 5.14 -16.59
N LYS A 305 24.56 5.49 -15.41
CA LYS A 305 24.34 4.52 -14.32
C LYS A 305 23.01 3.79 -14.53
N PRO A 306 22.97 2.45 -14.43
CA PRO A 306 21.70 1.71 -14.47
C PRO A 306 20.84 2.00 -13.22
N PRO A 307 19.50 1.86 -13.30
CA PRO A 307 18.75 1.40 -14.46
C PRO A 307 18.51 2.50 -15.51
N VAL A 308 18.75 2.14 -16.78
CA VAL A 308 18.64 3.00 -17.96
C VAL A 308 17.19 3.06 -18.45
N VAL A 309 16.71 4.24 -18.85
CA VAL A 309 15.41 4.45 -19.50
C VAL A 309 15.64 4.67 -20.99
N LEU A 310 15.16 3.73 -21.80
CA LEU A 310 15.25 3.74 -23.26
C LEU A 310 13.91 4.13 -23.90
N THR A 311 13.95 4.90 -24.99
CA THR A 311 12.75 5.21 -25.79
C THR A 311 12.98 5.01 -27.30
N SER A 312 11.85 4.94 -28.02
CA SER A 312 11.69 5.03 -29.49
C SER A 312 12.43 6.21 -30.08
N GLY A 313 11.67 7.29 -30.17
CA GLY A 313 12.16 8.57 -30.62
C GLY A 313 12.76 9.39 -29.50
N TYR A 314 12.91 10.67 -29.77
CA TYR A 314 13.48 11.62 -28.84
C TYR A 314 12.55 11.85 -27.63
N SER A 315 13.12 11.75 -26.44
CA SER A 315 12.55 12.28 -25.20
C SER A 315 13.57 13.15 -24.47
N SER A 316 13.07 14.19 -23.81
CA SER A 316 13.85 15.03 -22.89
C SER A 316 14.17 14.34 -21.56
N PHE A 317 13.53 13.20 -21.25
CA PHE A 317 13.65 12.47 -19.98
C PHE A 317 14.34 11.10 -20.11
N SER A 318 14.43 10.53 -21.31
CA SER A 318 15.11 9.25 -21.52
C SER A 318 16.62 9.41 -21.52
N ASP A 319 17.35 8.41 -21.03
CA ASP A 319 18.82 8.42 -21.11
C ASP A 319 19.32 8.16 -22.54
N LEU A 320 18.59 7.33 -23.28
CA LEU A 320 18.94 6.89 -24.64
C LEU A 320 17.68 6.77 -25.53
N SER A 321 17.87 7.01 -26.81
CA SER A 321 16.87 6.77 -27.87
C SER A 321 17.46 5.79 -28.89
N VAL A 322 16.67 4.78 -29.29
CA VAL A 322 17.09 3.75 -30.25
C VAL A 322 17.34 4.37 -31.62
N ASP A 323 16.55 5.37 -32.01
CA ASP A 323 16.60 6.00 -33.34
C ASP A 323 17.89 6.79 -33.59
N LYS A 324 18.60 7.21 -32.53
CA LYS A 324 19.89 7.91 -32.66
C LYS A 324 21.07 6.99 -33.01
N TYR A 325 20.88 5.68 -33.05
CA TYR A 325 21.98 4.73 -33.19
C TYR A 325 21.71 3.66 -34.27
N GLU A 326 21.72 4.09 -35.53
CA GLU A 326 21.51 3.25 -36.74
C GLU A 326 22.49 2.06 -36.88
N ASN A 327 23.60 2.01 -36.12
CA ASN A 327 24.62 0.93 -36.19
C ASN A 327 24.81 0.15 -34.88
N THR A 328 24.01 0.40 -33.83
CA THR A 328 24.01 -0.40 -32.60
C THR A 328 22.60 -0.94 -32.37
N HIS A 329 22.15 -1.80 -33.28
CA HIS A 329 20.85 -2.42 -33.11
C HIS A 329 20.86 -3.30 -31.86
N PRO A 330 19.82 -3.19 -31.03
CA PRO A 330 19.72 -4.00 -29.84
C PRO A 330 19.66 -5.48 -30.27
N ILE A 331 20.60 -6.29 -29.77
CA ILE A 331 20.74 -7.69 -30.20
C ILE A 331 19.78 -8.55 -29.36
N PRO A 332 18.79 -9.23 -29.96
CA PRO A 332 17.89 -10.12 -29.23
C PRO A 332 18.67 -11.27 -28.61
N LYS A 333 18.36 -11.62 -27.35
CA LYS A 333 18.94 -12.81 -26.72
C LYS A 333 18.34 -14.06 -27.40
N GLN A 334 19.15 -14.89 -28.07
CA GLN A 334 18.72 -16.24 -28.45
C GLN A 334 18.55 -17.06 -27.17
N SER A 335 17.42 -17.77 -27.05
CA SER A 335 16.98 -18.45 -25.84
C SER A 335 17.99 -19.48 -25.33
N SER A 336 18.67 -19.18 -24.22
CA SER A 336 19.29 -20.18 -23.36
C SER A 336 18.60 -20.13 -22.00
N HIS A 337 17.93 -21.24 -21.63
CA HIS A 337 17.34 -21.43 -20.32
C HIS A 337 18.42 -21.28 -19.23
N SER A 338 18.26 -20.29 -18.34
CA SER A 338 18.95 -20.29 -17.04
C SER A 338 17.89 -20.30 -15.94
N GLU A 339 18.06 -21.26 -15.04
CA GLU A 339 17.13 -21.59 -13.95
C GLU A 339 17.02 -20.48 -12.91
N ARG A 340 15.89 -20.51 -12.20
CA ARG A 340 15.47 -19.61 -11.13
C ARG A 340 16.55 -19.50 -10.04
N SER A 341 16.96 -18.28 -9.69
CA SER A 341 17.48 -17.98 -8.35
C SER A 341 16.33 -17.49 -7.47
N GLU A 342 16.34 -17.90 -6.20
CA GLU A 342 15.39 -17.48 -5.18
C GLU A 342 15.29 -15.95 -5.10
N ALA A 343 14.09 -15.45 -4.81
CA ALA A 343 13.78 -14.03 -4.72
C ALA A 343 14.78 -13.33 -3.79
N CYS A 344 15.65 -12.52 -4.40
CA CYS A 344 16.67 -11.78 -3.67
C CYS A 344 16.48 -10.31 -4.01
N LEU A 345 16.13 -9.51 -3.00
CA LEU A 345 16.17 -8.04 -3.07
C LEU A 345 17.55 -7.61 -3.60
N PRO A 346 17.63 -6.54 -4.42
CA PRO A 346 18.73 -6.40 -5.36
C PRO A 346 20.00 -5.85 -4.70
N ASN A 347 20.92 -6.73 -4.33
CA ASN A 347 22.34 -6.41 -4.35
C ASN A 347 22.82 -6.57 -5.81
N ARG A 348 22.69 -5.50 -6.60
CA ARG A 348 23.10 -5.49 -8.02
C ARG A 348 24.61 -5.58 -8.12
N GLN A 349 25.14 -6.73 -8.56
CA GLN A 349 26.50 -6.80 -9.06
C GLN A 349 26.53 -6.18 -10.47
N GLU A 350 27.53 -5.35 -10.76
CA GLU A 350 27.70 -4.81 -12.11
C GLU A 350 27.85 -5.95 -13.13
N SER A 351 27.04 -5.92 -14.18
CA SER A 351 27.11 -6.88 -15.30
C SER A 351 28.54 -6.94 -15.85
N LYS A 352 29.12 -8.15 -15.86
CA LYS A 352 30.47 -8.48 -16.40
C LYS A 352 30.62 -8.25 -17.91
N PHE A 353 29.57 -7.81 -18.60
CA PHE A 353 29.55 -7.62 -20.05
C PHE A 353 29.61 -6.13 -20.43
N ASP A 354 30.20 -5.82 -21.59
CA ASP A 354 30.26 -4.47 -22.19
C ASP A 354 28.90 -3.97 -22.74
N THR A 355 27.79 -4.53 -22.27
CA THR A 355 26.43 -4.20 -22.72
C THR A 355 25.47 -4.09 -21.53
N PHE A 356 24.49 -3.20 -21.64
CA PHE A 356 23.31 -3.12 -20.77
C PHE A 356 22.28 -4.18 -21.21
N LEU A 357 21.77 -4.93 -20.24
CA LEU A 357 20.62 -5.81 -20.42
C LEU A 357 19.32 -4.99 -20.31
N ILE A 358 18.56 -4.84 -21.40
CA ILE A 358 17.34 -4.03 -21.47
C ILE A 358 16.11 -4.93 -21.64
N GLN A 359 15.09 -4.70 -20.83
CA GLN A 359 13.78 -5.35 -20.97
C GLN A 359 12.80 -4.43 -21.67
N LYS A 360 12.27 -4.88 -22.81
CA LYS A 360 11.34 -4.11 -23.64
C LYS A 360 9.89 -4.60 -23.47
N PHE A 361 9.01 -3.63 -23.26
CA PHE A 361 7.57 -3.81 -23.12
C PHE A 361 6.85 -3.05 -24.23
N SER A 362 6.07 -3.77 -25.03
CA SER A 362 5.39 -3.24 -26.21
C SER A 362 3.88 -3.33 -26.03
N TYR A 363 3.22 -2.18 -25.92
CA TYR A 363 1.77 -2.03 -25.83
C TYR A 363 1.22 -1.47 -27.15
N LYS A 364 -0.03 -1.80 -27.48
CA LYS A 364 -0.65 -1.37 -28.74
C LYS A 364 -1.97 -0.66 -28.49
N GLY A 365 -1.98 0.67 -28.60
CA GLY A 365 -3.20 1.47 -28.56
C GLY A 365 -3.86 1.54 -27.18
N LEU A 366 -3.12 1.29 -26.10
CA LEU A 366 -3.67 1.48 -24.75
C LEU A 366 -3.89 2.98 -24.50
N SER A 367 -4.98 3.31 -23.82
CA SER A 367 -5.12 4.64 -23.23
C SER A 367 -3.97 4.89 -22.25
N TYR A 368 -3.62 6.15 -22.01
CA TYR A 368 -2.53 6.45 -21.08
C TYR A 368 -2.82 5.94 -19.65
N ASP A 369 -4.06 6.04 -19.19
CA ASP A 369 -4.45 5.54 -17.86
C ASP A 369 -4.40 4.01 -17.75
N ASP A 370 -4.68 3.28 -18.84
CA ASP A 370 -4.51 1.83 -18.89
C ASP A 370 -3.03 1.44 -18.97
N LEU A 371 -2.24 2.21 -19.74
CA LEU A 371 -0.80 2.03 -19.85
C LEU A 371 -0.12 2.20 -18.49
N VAL A 372 -0.47 3.24 -17.73
CA VAL A 372 0.09 3.51 -16.39
C VAL A 372 -0.10 2.29 -15.48
N VAL A 373 -1.30 1.72 -15.43
CA VAL A 373 -1.58 0.57 -14.56
C VAL A 373 -0.91 -0.69 -15.08
N THR A 374 -1.09 -1.01 -16.36
CA THR A 374 -0.57 -2.26 -16.95
C THR A 374 0.95 -2.28 -16.93
N ALA A 375 1.60 -1.21 -17.38
CA ALA A 375 3.05 -1.13 -17.41
C ALA A 375 3.67 -1.10 -16.02
N ALA A 376 3.08 -0.39 -15.06
CA ALA A 376 3.60 -0.39 -13.70
C ALA A 376 3.56 -1.79 -13.07
N VAL A 377 2.53 -2.59 -13.34
CA VAL A 377 2.49 -3.99 -12.89
C VAL A 377 3.55 -4.83 -13.59
N GLU A 378 3.54 -4.88 -14.92
CA GLU A 378 4.41 -5.79 -15.68
C GLU A 378 5.91 -5.45 -15.52
N VAL A 379 6.24 -4.16 -15.59
CA VAL A 379 7.61 -3.68 -15.44
C VAL A 379 8.10 -3.90 -14.02
N SER A 380 7.28 -3.62 -12.98
CA SER A 380 7.69 -3.88 -11.60
C SER A 380 7.92 -5.36 -11.32
N THR A 381 7.08 -6.26 -11.84
CA THR A 381 7.30 -7.71 -11.73
C THR A 381 8.64 -8.12 -12.32
N VAL A 382 8.95 -7.70 -13.56
CA VAL A 382 10.22 -8.05 -14.20
C VAL A 382 11.43 -7.44 -13.48
N LEU A 383 11.35 -6.17 -13.09
CA LEU A 383 12.47 -5.47 -12.42
C LEU A 383 12.82 -6.08 -11.06
N LEU A 384 11.86 -6.72 -10.39
CA LEU A 384 12.04 -7.35 -9.09
C LEU A 384 12.44 -8.83 -9.19
N ASP A 385 12.00 -9.52 -10.24
CA ASP A 385 12.25 -10.96 -10.42
C ASP A 385 13.48 -11.27 -11.27
N GLN A 386 13.94 -10.33 -12.10
CA GLN A 386 14.99 -10.57 -13.09
C GLN A 386 16.09 -9.51 -13.04
N GLU A 387 17.31 -9.95 -13.34
CA GLU A 387 18.41 -9.03 -13.58
C GLU A 387 18.14 -8.21 -14.85
N THR A 388 18.31 -6.90 -14.75
CA THR A 388 18.14 -5.96 -15.85
C THR A 388 18.88 -4.64 -15.54
N ASP A 389 19.53 -4.10 -16.55
CA ASP A 389 20.22 -2.81 -16.51
C ASP A 389 19.33 -1.66 -17.00
N GLY A 390 18.13 -1.94 -17.52
CA GLY A 390 17.24 -0.89 -18.00
C GLY A 390 15.90 -1.35 -18.56
N ILE A 391 15.05 -0.38 -18.86
CA ILE A 391 13.67 -0.57 -19.31
C ILE A 391 13.42 0.21 -20.59
N TRP A 392 12.65 -0.41 -21.48
CA TRP A 392 12.19 0.19 -22.71
C TRP A 392 10.69 -0.03 -22.86
N ILE A 393 9.90 1.02 -22.64
CA ILE A 393 8.45 0.97 -22.78
C ILE A 393 8.07 1.59 -24.13
N GLN A 394 7.12 0.98 -24.84
CA GLN A 394 6.54 1.54 -26.06
C GLN A 394 5.01 1.40 -26.06
N ASN A 395 4.33 2.45 -26.48
CA ASN A 395 2.90 2.43 -26.82
C ASN A 395 2.72 3.26 -28.11
N PRO A 396 3.14 2.71 -29.28
CA PRO A 396 3.23 3.46 -30.52
C PRO A 396 1.91 4.15 -30.87
N ASP A 397 2.02 5.38 -31.40
CA ASP A 397 0.91 6.22 -31.87
C ASP A 397 -0.14 6.63 -30.82
N ALA A 398 -0.08 6.09 -29.61
CA ALA A 398 -1.05 6.33 -28.54
C ALA A 398 -0.48 7.12 -27.36
N THR A 399 0.85 7.21 -27.22
CA THR A 399 1.48 7.95 -26.11
C THR A 399 2.78 8.61 -26.56
N SER A 400 3.01 9.85 -26.14
CA SER A 400 4.25 10.57 -26.44
C SER A 400 5.46 9.92 -25.76
N TYR A 401 6.64 10.04 -26.38
CA TYR A 401 7.88 9.49 -25.81
C TYR A 401 8.25 10.10 -24.45
N ASP A 402 7.91 11.38 -24.23
CA ASP A 402 8.11 12.04 -22.94
C ASP A 402 7.23 11.45 -21.84
N ASN A 403 5.96 11.16 -22.13
CA ASN A 403 5.09 10.50 -21.15
C ASN A 403 5.53 9.06 -20.87
N ILE A 404 6.00 8.35 -21.90
CA ILE A 404 6.61 7.02 -21.74
C ILE A 404 7.85 7.08 -20.83
N ALA A 405 8.76 8.02 -21.06
CA ALA A 405 9.96 8.17 -20.26
C ALA A 405 9.64 8.58 -18.80
N LYS A 406 8.67 9.47 -18.59
CA LYS A 406 8.19 9.85 -17.25
C LYS A 406 7.54 8.69 -16.50
N LEU A 407 6.76 7.86 -17.19
CA LEU A 407 6.18 6.64 -16.63
C LEU A 407 7.28 5.68 -16.20
N ALA A 408 8.26 5.42 -17.08
CA ALA A 408 9.41 4.58 -16.78
C ALA A 408 10.19 5.08 -15.55
N LEU A 409 10.51 6.39 -15.49
CA LEU A 409 11.17 7.00 -14.33
C LEU A 409 10.33 6.91 -13.04
N SER A 410 9.00 7.07 -13.15
CA SER A 410 8.11 6.98 -11.99
C SER A 410 8.03 5.54 -11.47
N ILE A 411 7.99 4.53 -12.34
CA ILE A 411 8.07 3.11 -11.94
C ILE A 411 9.40 2.83 -11.23
N LEU A 412 10.53 3.29 -11.79
CA LEU A 412 11.84 3.12 -11.16
C LEU A 412 11.93 3.82 -9.80
N GLN A 413 11.31 5.00 -9.65
CA GLN A 413 11.29 5.76 -8.40
C GLN A 413 10.49 5.05 -7.30
N VAL A 414 9.29 4.55 -7.59
CA VAL A 414 8.48 3.87 -6.55
C VAL A 414 9.11 2.56 -6.07
N LEU A 415 9.95 1.94 -6.89
CA LEU A 415 10.75 0.76 -6.54
C LEU A 415 12.07 1.12 -5.84
N GLY A 416 12.37 2.40 -5.63
CA GLY A 416 13.62 2.87 -5.03
C GLY A 416 14.86 2.66 -5.90
N LEU A 417 14.70 2.37 -7.19
CA LEU A 417 15.79 2.06 -8.11
C LEU A 417 16.42 3.30 -8.74
N ARG A 418 15.66 4.39 -8.88
CA ARG A 418 16.13 5.67 -9.39
C ARG A 418 15.28 6.82 -8.90
N ILE A 419 15.89 7.81 -8.26
CA ILE A 419 15.21 9.03 -7.81
C ILE A 419 15.26 10.07 -8.94
N SER A 420 14.10 10.58 -9.36
CA SER A 420 13.97 11.49 -10.50
C SER A 420 13.24 12.80 -10.18
N LYS A 421 12.39 12.80 -9.15
CA LYS A 421 11.58 13.93 -8.69
C LYS A 421 11.37 13.85 -7.18
N THR A 422 10.70 14.85 -6.60
CA THR A 422 10.28 14.78 -5.19
C THR A 422 9.32 13.62 -4.96
N GLU A 423 9.50 12.89 -3.86
CA GLU A 423 8.57 11.86 -3.40
C GLU A 423 7.54 12.46 -2.44
N TYR A 424 6.27 12.10 -2.62
CA TYR A 424 5.19 12.52 -1.73
C TYR A 424 4.58 11.33 -0.98
N VAL A 425 4.47 11.48 0.34
CA VAL A 425 3.78 10.52 1.20
C VAL A 425 2.54 11.22 1.73
N ALA A 426 1.35 10.78 1.34
CA ALA A 426 0.14 11.42 1.83
C ALA A 426 -0.94 10.40 2.10
N CYS A 427 -1.60 10.54 3.26
CA CYS A 427 -2.63 9.61 3.65
C CYS A 427 -3.87 9.73 2.77
N PRO A 428 -4.61 8.64 2.51
CA PRO A 428 -5.92 8.77 1.92
C PRO A 428 -6.79 9.62 2.84
N THR A 429 -7.72 10.36 2.27
CA THR A 429 -8.70 11.05 3.10
C THR A 429 -9.59 10.02 3.79
N CYS A 430 -10.04 10.31 5.00
CA CYS A 430 -11.01 9.47 5.71
C CYS A 430 -11.82 10.32 6.70
N GLY A 431 -12.82 9.71 7.35
CA GLY A 431 -13.61 10.38 8.38
C GLY A 431 -12.80 10.96 9.56
N ARG A 432 -11.51 10.65 9.69
CA ARG A 432 -10.61 11.20 10.73
C ARG A 432 -9.83 12.43 10.30
N SER A 433 -9.79 12.76 9.03
CA SER A 433 -9.02 13.91 8.56
C SER A 433 -9.52 15.20 9.22
N GLU A 434 -8.59 15.97 9.77
CA GLU A 434 -8.83 17.25 10.44
C GLU A 434 -8.43 18.45 9.55
N ILE A 435 -7.77 18.16 8.41
CA ILE A 435 -7.35 19.13 7.38
C ILE A 435 -7.74 18.62 5.98
N ASN A 436 -7.70 19.51 4.99
CA ASN A 436 -7.84 19.12 3.59
C ASN A 436 -6.51 18.62 3.02
N VAL A 437 -6.26 17.32 3.15
CA VAL A 437 -5.02 16.66 2.67
C VAL A 437 -4.81 16.86 1.17
N ILE A 438 -5.87 16.76 0.37
CA ILE A 438 -5.82 16.87 -1.09
C ILE A 438 -5.26 18.24 -1.49
N LYS A 439 -5.90 19.31 -1.01
CA LYS A 439 -5.49 20.69 -1.30
C LYS A 439 -4.07 20.99 -0.81
N GLN A 440 -3.70 20.51 0.37
CA GLN A 440 -2.34 20.72 0.90
C GLN A 440 -1.29 20.01 0.05
N LEU A 441 -1.57 18.77 -0.37
CA LEU A 441 -0.67 17.99 -1.22
C LEU A 441 -0.50 18.65 -2.59
N GLU A 442 -1.58 19.13 -3.21
CA GLU A 442 -1.54 19.88 -4.47
C GLU A 442 -0.67 21.13 -4.36
N ASN A 443 -0.92 21.97 -3.35
CA ASN A 443 -0.15 23.20 -3.12
C ASN A 443 1.36 22.94 -2.93
N ILE A 444 1.72 21.86 -2.24
CA ILE A 444 3.12 21.49 -2.04
C ILE A 444 3.72 20.97 -3.35
N LYS A 445 3.01 20.12 -4.10
CA LYS A 445 3.45 19.55 -5.37
C LYS A 445 3.79 20.62 -6.41
N GLU A 446 2.94 21.63 -6.54
CA GLU A 446 3.13 22.75 -7.48
C GLU A 446 4.47 23.48 -7.27
N ARG A 447 4.98 23.50 -6.03
CA ARG A 447 6.16 24.29 -5.64
C ARG A 447 7.42 23.46 -5.46
N THR A 448 7.31 22.13 -5.40
CA THR A 448 8.43 21.26 -5.02
C THR A 448 8.72 20.14 -6.00
N SER A 449 7.82 19.81 -6.94
CA SER A 449 7.93 18.60 -7.79
C SER A 449 9.28 18.37 -8.48
N ASN A 450 9.99 19.44 -8.84
CA ASN A 450 11.28 19.38 -9.52
C ASN A 450 12.50 19.30 -8.59
N LEU A 451 12.32 18.96 -7.30
CA LEU A 451 13.41 18.81 -6.32
C LEU A 451 13.72 17.31 -6.08
N PRO A 452 14.58 16.68 -6.91
CA PRO A 452 14.93 15.27 -6.74
C PRO A 452 15.64 15.04 -5.40
N GLY A 453 15.40 13.89 -4.78
CA GLY A 453 15.97 13.54 -3.48
C GLY A 453 15.18 14.09 -2.28
N LEU A 454 14.19 14.95 -2.52
CA LEU A 454 13.31 15.43 -1.46
C LEU A 454 12.13 14.48 -1.25
N LYS A 455 11.70 14.33 0.02
CA LYS A 455 10.57 13.48 0.42
C LYS A 455 9.71 14.27 1.38
N ILE A 456 8.44 14.49 1.02
CA ILE A 456 7.53 15.37 1.77
C ILE A 456 6.26 14.62 2.17
N ALA A 457 5.91 14.68 3.45
CA ALA A 457 4.72 14.05 4.00
C ALA A 457 3.55 15.02 4.25
N VAL A 458 2.32 14.60 3.93
CA VAL A 458 1.09 15.33 4.25
C VAL A 458 0.08 14.38 4.90
N MET A 459 -0.15 14.54 6.19
CA MET A 459 -0.96 13.62 6.98
C MET A 459 -2.20 14.32 7.56
N GLY A 460 -3.38 13.72 7.32
CA GLY A 460 -4.66 14.30 7.72
C GLY A 460 -4.97 14.27 9.21
N CYS A 461 -4.31 13.39 9.98
CA CYS A 461 -4.52 13.26 11.41
C CYS A 461 -3.28 12.67 12.12
N ALA A 462 -3.21 12.87 13.44
CA ALA A 462 -2.12 12.40 14.28
C ALA A 462 -2.08 10.89 14.55
N VAL A 463 -3.07 10.11 14.06
CA VAL A 463 -3.22 8.69 14.42
C VAL A 463 -2.06 7.83 13.89
N ASN A 464 -1.90 7.80 12.56
CA ASN A 464 -0.77 7.12 11.91
C ASN A 464 0.24 8.13 11.36
N GLY A 465 -0.14 9.42 11.28
CA GLY A 465 0.62 10.45 10.58
C GLY A 465 2.09 10.53 10.99
N PRO A 466 2.42 10.66 12.29
CA PRO A 466 3.81 10.77 12.74
C PRO A 466 4.69 9.55 12.41
N GLY A 467 4.15 8.33 12.55
CA GLY A 467 4.92 7.11 12.28
C GLY A 467 5.10 6.83 10.79
N GLU A 468 4.11 7.14 9.96
CA GLU A 468 4.17 6.94 8.50
C GLU A 468 5.03 7.99 7.78
N MET A 469 5.42 9.07 8.47
CA MET A 469 6.28 10.12 7.92
C MET A 469 7.72 10.10 8.45
N ASP A 470 8.09 9.10 9.26
CA ASP A 470 9.37 9.06 9.98
C ASP A 470 10.59 9.12 9.04
N ASP A 471 10.43 8.64 7.81
CA ASP A 471 11.46 8.66 6.76
C ASP A 471 11.39 9.90 5.84
N SER A 472 10.49 10.84 6.11
CA SER A 472 10.29 12.03 5.28
C SER A 472 11.16 13.19 5.74
N HIS A 473 11.74 13.93 4.80
CA HIS A 473 12.59 15.08 5.10
C HIS A 473 11.81 16.23 5.75
N TYR A 474 10.59 16.47 5.25
CA TYR A 474 9.69 17.51 5.74
C TYR A 474 8.25 17.01 5.72
N GLY A 475 7.36 17.65 6.48
CA GLY A 475 5.95 17.37 6.34
C GLY A 475 5.05 18.11 7.31
N CYS A 476 3.75 17.82 7.20
CA CYS A 476 2.76 18.32 8.14
C CYS A 476 1.78 17.22 8.58
N VAL A 477 1.33 17.33 9.83
CA VAL A 477 0.34 16.41 10.42
C VAL A 477 -0.80 17.21 11.03
N GLY A 478 -2.03 16.88 10.66
CA GLY A 478 -3.23 17.45 11.27
C GLY A 478 -3.34 17.13 12.76
N THR A 479 -3.45 18.17 13.58
CA THR A 479 -3.56 18.07 15.05
C THR A 479 -4.91 18.51 15.61
N GLY A 480 -5.73 19.14 14.77
CA GLY A 480 -7.07 19.62 15.12
C GLY A 480 -7.70 20.33 13.93
N LYS A 481 -8.96 20.77 14.07
CA LYS A 481 -9.73 21.38 12.97
C LYS A 481 -8.96 22.52 12.30
N GLY A 482 -8.48 22.28 11.08
CA GLY A 482 -7.74 23.26 10.28
C GLY A 482 -6.32 23.57 10.77
N MET A 483 -5.78 22.81 11.72
CA MET A 483 -4.47 23.05 12.34
C MET A 483 -3.51 21.89 12.07
N VAL A 484 -2.24 22.22 11.85
CA VAL A 484 -1.16 21.26 11.63
C VAL A 484 0.05 21.54 12.50
N ASN A 485 0.81 20.49 12.80
CA ASN A 485 2.21 20.62 13.19
C ASN A 485 3.09 20.45 11.94
N ILE A 486 4.17 21.24 11.85
CA ILE A 486 5.19 21.17 10.80
C ILE A 486 6.42 20.43 11.33
N TYR A 487 6.97 19.57 10.49
CA TYR A 487 8.05 18.66 10.85
C TYR A 487 9.26 18.81 9.92
N LYS A 488 10.45 18.56 10.50
CA LYS A 488 11.72 18.30 9.80
C LYS A 488 12.26 16.95 10.29
N GLY A 489 12.28 15.94 9.41
CA GLY A 489 12.37 14.55 9.86
C GLY A 489 11.24 14.25 10.86
N SER A 490 11.55 13.54 11.93
CA SER A 490 10.60 13.23 13.01
C SER A 490 10.39 14.39 14.01
N ASN A 491 11.11 15.51 13.87
CA ASN A 491 11.08 16.62 14.82
C ASN A 491 10.01 17.66 14.48
N VAL A 492 9.16 17.98 15.45
CA VAL A 492 8.20 19.08 15.34
C VAL A 492 8.93 20.42 15.45
N VAL A 493 8.94 21.20 14.37
CA VAL A 493 9.60 22.52 14.32
C VAL A 493 8.62 23.68 14.50
N GLN A 494 7.35 23.51 14.12
CA GLN A 494 6.28 24.47 14.38
C GLN A 494 5.03 23.72 14.81
N ARG A 495 4.33 24.25 15.82
CA ARG A 495 3.09 23.66 16.35
C ARG A 495 1.89 24.54 16.01
N ASN A 496 0.75 23.92 15.77
CA ASN A 496 -0.54 24.61 15.60
C ASN A 496 -0.50 25.72 14.53
N VAL A 497 0.08 25.41 13.38
CA VAL A 497 0.05 26.27 12.20
C VAL A 497 -1.30 26.08 11.50
N HIS A 498 -1.98 27.17 11.12
CA HIS A 498 -3.21 27.08 10.33
C HIS A 498 -2.90 26.43 8.98
N GLN A 499 -3.74 25.50 8.52
CA GLN A 499 -3.47 24.72 7.30
C GLN A 499 -3.19 25.59 6.07
N GLU A 500 -3.78 26.79 5.98
CA GLU A 500 -3.54 27.71 4.87
C GLU A 500 -2.09 28.24 4.82
N LEU A 501 -1.41 28.32 5.97
CA LEU A 501 -0.01 28.75 6.06
C LEU A 501 0.97 27.57 6.02
N ALA A 502 0.48 26.33 6.11
CA ALA A 502 1.30 25.14 6.25
C ALA A 502 2.26 24.95 5.07
N THR A 503 1.77 25.13 3.84
CA THR A 503 2.60 25.03 2.64
C THR A 503 3.72 26.07 2.68
N ASP A 504 3.42 27.33 2.99
CA ASP A 504 4.43 28.40 3.06
C ASP A 504 5.48 28.12 4.12
N SER A 505 5.07 27.62 5.30
CA SER A 505 5.99 27.19 6.35
C SER A 505 6.92 26.07 5.89
N ILE A 506 6.42 25.07 5.18
CA ILE A 506 7.23 23.96 4.64
C ILE A 506 8.23 24.48 3.60
N ILE A 507 7.78 25.31 2.66
CA ILE A 507 8.66 25.86 1.61
C ILE A 507 9.76 26.74 2.21
N LYS A 508 9.43 27.58 3.19
CA LYS A 508 10.42 28.39 3.91
C LYS A 508 11.47 27.50 4.58
N LEU A 509 11.02 26.45 5.26
CA LEU A 509 11.89 25.50 5.94
C LEU A 509 12.81 24.74 4.96
N ILE A 510 12.30 24.33 3.80
CA ILE A 510 13.09 23.70 2.73
C ILE A 510 14.22 24.64 2.27
N LYS A 511 13.89 25.91 1.96
CA LYS A 511 14.85 26.92 1.50
C LYS A 511 15.93 27.23 2.54
N GLU A 512 15.55 27.35 3.80
CA GLU A 512 16.49 27.58 4.91
C GLU A 512 17.52 26.45 5.09
N ASN A 513 17.26 25.28 4.49
CA ASN A 513 18.11 24.10 4.58
C ASN A 513 18.77 23.72 3.24
N GLY A 514 18.87 24.68 2.31
CA GLY A 514 19.76 24.58 1.14
C GLY A 514 19.15 23.97 -0.12
N TYR A 515 17.81 23.97 -0.24
CA TYR A 515 17.08 23.52 -1.43
C TYR A 515 16.42 24.67 -2.20
#